data_AF-A0A659UHR0-F1
#
_entry.id   AF-A0A659UHR0-F1
#
_cell.length_a   1.000
_cell.length_b   1.000
_cell.length_c   1.000
_cell.angle_alpha   90.00
_cell.angle_beta   90.00
_cell.angle_gamma   90.00
#
_symmetry.space_group_name_H-M   'P 1'
#
loop_
_entity.id
_entity.type
_entity.pdbx_description
1 polymer ?
#
loop_
_entity_poly.entity_id
_entity_poly.type
_entity_poly.pdbx_seq_one_letter_code
_entity_poly.pdbx_strand_id
1 'polypeptide(L)'
;NEAEPYQVSHPIEGGDACLDLVIEDGQLRELALKDQLRSGGTLAFRRQRRRIDPRAQALVALLRHSLSRKVAETLEAETLALTLVRRSLGERTSHVAGASPGRQKLVDRAKLVLSSDLSRRWTLAGIAVEVG
;
A
#
# COMPACT_ATOMS: atom_id res chain seq x y z
N ASN A 1 5.27 -2.38 -12.82
CA ASN A 1 5.28 -2.69 -14.26
C ASN A 1 6.41 -1.90 -14.87
N GLU A 2 7.34 -2.59 -15.52
CA GLU A 2 8.49 -1.94 -16.16
C GLU A 2 8.01 -0.93 -17.20
N ALA A 3 8.67 0.23 -17.26
CA ALA A 3 8.38 1.34 -18.17
C ALA A 3 6.97 1.97 -18.09
N GLU A 4 6.12 1.56 -17.14
CA GLU A 4 4.83 2.22 -16.91
C GLU A 4 4.96 3.38 -15.91
N PRO A 5 4.36 4.56 -16.19
CA PRO A 5 4.39 5.67 -15.26
C PRO A 5 3.62 5.31 -13.98
N TYR A 6 4.18 5.68 -12.84
CA TYR A 6 3.49 5.65 -11.54
C TYR A 6 3.71 6.97 -10.80
N GLN A 7 2.77 7.31 -9.93
CA GLN A 7 2.86 8.50 -9.09
C GLN A 7 2.70 8.09 -7.63
N VAL A 8 3.68 8.48 -6.81
CA VAL A 8 3.56 8.41 -5.34
C VAL A 8 3.07 9.76 -4.87
N SER A 9 1.99 9.78 -4.09
CA SER A 9 1.49 11.00 -3.46
C SER A 9 1.99 11.03 -2.02
N HIS A 10 2.77 12.05 -1.67
CA HIS A 10 3.19 12.30 -0.29
C HIS A 10 2.28 13.40 0.29
N PRO A 11 1.23 13.06 1.06
CA PRO A 11 0.27 14.04 1.56
C PRO A 11 0.81 14.90 2.72
N ILE A 12 2.03 14.63 3.21
CA ILE A 12 2.65 15.31 4.35
C ILE A 12 4.06 15.74 3.96
N GLU A 13 4.41 16.97 4.32
CA GLU A 13 5.74 17.56 4.13
C GLU A 13 6.76 16.84 5.04
N GLY A 14 7.85 16.31 4.47
CA GLY A 14 8.80 15.42 5.15
C GLY A 14 8.88 14.00 4.56
N GLY A 15 8.03 13.69 3.57
CA GLY A 15 8.02 12.41 2.87
C GLY A 15 7.23 11.31 3.60
N ASP A 16 6.98 10.21 2.91
CA ASP A 16 6.59 8.97 3.57
C ASP A 16 7.84 8.11 3.82
N ALA A 17 7.83 7.37 4.91
CA ALA A 17 8.85 6.37 5.12
C ALA A 17 8.53 5.17 4.20
N CYS A 18 9.08 5.22 2.99
CA CYS A 18 8.92 4.18 1.98
C CYS A 18 9.74 2.93 2.31
N LEU A 19 9.27 1.80 1.79
CA LEU A 19 9.99 0.54 1.74
C LEU A 19 9.98 0.07 0.29
N ASP A 20 11.14 0.09 -0.35
CA ASP A 20 11.32 -0.41 -1.70
C ASP A 20 11.92 -1.81 -1.65
N LEU A 21 11.28 -2.75 -2.34
CA LEU A 21 11.74 -4.14 -2.47
C LEU A 21 12.04 -4.44 -3.94
N VAL A 22 13.25 -4.91 -4.20
CA VAL A 22 13.68 -5.38 -5.52
C VAL A 22 13.68 -6.90 -5.51
N ILE A 23 12.98 -7.51 -6.46
CA ILE A 23 12.80 -8.96 -6.56
C ILE A 23 13.13 -9.37 -7.98
N GLU A 24 13.83 -10.48 -8.11
CA GLU A 24 14.17 -11.07 -9.40
C GLU A 24 12.90 -11.61 -10.10
N ASP A 25 12.86 -11.48 -11.42
CA ASP A 25 11.69 -11.80 -12.22
C ASP A 25 11.22 -13.26 -12.07
N GLY A 26 12.15 -14.21 -11.96
CA GLY A 26 11.87 -15.62 -11.68
C GLY A 26 11.10 -15.80 -10.38
N GLN A 27 11.64 -15.29 -9.27
CA GLN A 27 10.98 -15.31 -7.96
C GLN A 27 9.62 -14.61 -7.98
N LEU A 28 9.51 -13.48 -8.68
CA LEU A 28 8.25 -12.75 -8.75
C LEU A 28 7.17 -13.51 -9.53
N ARG A 29 7.55 -14.28 -10.57
CA ARG A 29 6.62 -15.20 -11.27
C ARG A 29 6.14 -16.35 -10.40
N GLU A 30 6.99 -16.87 -9.52
CA GLU A 30 6.64 -17.96 -8.60
C GLU A 30 5.68 -17.48 -7.50
N LEU A 31 5.90 -16.26 -7.00
CA LEU A 31 5.11 -15.67 -5.92
C LEU A 31 3.79 -15.05 -6.39
N ALA A 32 3.72 -14.60 -7.65
CA ALA A 32 2.53 -13.99 -8.22
C ALA A 32 1.53 -15.03 -8.72
N LEU A 33 0.25 -14.75 -8.52
CA LEU A 33 -0.82 -15.55 -9.11
C LEU A 33 -0.90 -15.33 -10.61
N LYS A 34 -1.07 -16.41 -11.37
CA LYS A 34 -1.16 -16.37 -12.85
C LYS A 34 -2.22 -15.40 -13.36
N ASP A 35 -3.36 -15.31 -12.66
CA ASP A 35 -4.46 -14.41 -13.02
C ASP A 35 -4.16 -12.92 -12.79
N GLN A 36 -3.08 -12.61 -12.05
CA GLN A 36 -2.62 -11.24 -11.86
C GLN A 36 -1.61 -10.80 -12.91
N LEU A 37 -0.96 -11.74 -13.59
CA LEU A 37 0.01 -11.48 -14.62
C LEU A 37 -0.69 -11.29 -15.98
N ARG A 38 -0.14 -10.41 -16.82
CA ARG A 38 -0.54 -10.29 -18.21
C ARG A 38 -0.08 -11.54 -18.95
N SER A 39 -0.88 -11.96 -19.93
CA SER A 39 -0.48 -13.02 -20.84
C SER A 39 0.66 -12.51 -21.73
N GLY A 40 1.77 -13.25 -21.82
CA GLY A 40 2.95 -12.87 -22.59
C GLY A 40 4.26 -13.31 -21.92
N GLY A 41 5.40 -13.06 -22.58
CA GLY A 41 6.73 -13.39 -22.06
C GLY A 41 7.27 -12.39 -21.03
N THR A 42 6.90 -11.10 -21.15
CA THR A 42 7.35 -10.04 -20.24
C THR A 42 6.53 -10.04 -18.95
N LEU A 43 7.22 -9.95 -17.81
CA LEU A 43 6.57 -9.91 -16.50
C LEU A 43 5.87 -8.57 -16.28
N ALA A 44 4.54 -8.59 -16.34
CA ALA A 44 3.73 -7.41 -16.10
C ALA A 44 2.45 -7.78 -15.35
N PHE A 45 2.04 -6.94 -14.40
CA PHE A 45 0.78 -7.10 -13.69
C PHE A 45 -0.38 -6.48 -14.47
N ARG A 46 -1.54 -7.16 -14.45
CA ARG A 46 -2.80 -6.66 -15.04
C ARG A 46 -3.29 -5.38 -14.37
N ARG A 47 -3.00 -5.19 -13.08
CA ARG A 47 -3.38 -3.96 -12.33
C ARG A 47 -2.13 -3.29 -11.77
N GLN A 48 -2.04 -1.97 -11.95
CA GLN A 48 -0.91 -1.15 -11.47
C GLN A 48 -0.92 -0.93 -9.96
N ARG A 49 -2.10 -1.01 -9.30
CA ARG A 49 -2.24 -0.79 -7.86
C ARG A 49 -3.10 -1.85 -7.20
N ARG A 50 -2.74 -2.24 -5.97
CA ARG A 50 -3.51 -3.12 -5.09
C ARG A 50 -3.51 -2.55 -3.67
N ARG A 51 -4.60 -2.80 -2.93
CA ARG A 51 -4.57 -2.62 -1.48
C ARG A 51 -3.92 -3.83 -0.85
N ILE A 52 -3.17 -3.61 0.21
CA ILE A 52 -2.61 -4.66 1.06
C ILE A 52 -3.53 -4.87 2.27
N ASP A 53 -3.61 -6.10 2.77
CA ASP A 53 -4.41 -6.43 3.95
C ASP A 53 -3.77 -5.90 5.25
N PRO A 54 -4.51 -5.79 6.36
CA PRO A 54 -3.98 -5.31 7.64
C PRO A 54 -2.72 -6.05 8.12
N ARG A 55 -2.57 -7.36 7.85
CA ARG A 55 -1.36 -8.09 8.25
C ARG A 55 -0.17 -7.72 7.37
N ALA A 56 -0.37 -7.50 6.07
CA ALA A 56 0.67 -6.96 5.21
C ALA A 56 1.09 -5.54 5.64
N GLN A 57 0.15 -4.70 6.08
CA GLN A 57 0.48 -3.38 6.67
C GLN A 57 1.34 -3.52 7.92
N ALA A 58 1.02 -4.46 8.81
CA ALA A 58 1.82 -4.75 9.99
C ALA A 58 3.23 -5.25 9.62
N LEU A 59 3.35 -6.13 8.60
CA LEU A 59 4.65 -6.60 8.11
C LEU A 59 5.52 -5.46 7.54
N VAL A 60 4.92 -4.49 6.83
CA VAL A 60 5.65 -3.30 6.37
C VAL A 60 6.22 -2.53 7.56
N ALA A 61 5.42 -2.31 8.61
CA ALA A 61 5.87 -1.59 9.80
C ALA A 61 6.99 -2.35 10.54
N LEU A 62 6.84 -3.66 10.71
CA LEU A 62 7.83 -4.53 11.35
C LEU A 62 9.15 -4.53 10.57
N LEU A 63 9.10 -4.76 9.26
CA LEU A 63 10.29 -4.82 8.41
C LEU A 63 11.00 -3.46 8.36
N ARG A 64 10.27 -2.35 8.24
CA ARG A 64 10.86 -1.01 8.29
C ARG A 64 11.50 -0.73 9.64
N HIS A 65 10.83 -1.09 10.73
CA HIS A 65 11.38 -0.91 12.07
C HIS A 65 12.66 -1.73 12.25
N SER A 66 12.63 -3.01 11.86
CA SER A 66 13.76 -3.91 12.07
C SER A 66 15.00 -3.50 11.26
N LEU A 67 14.80 -3.07 10.00
CA LEU A 67 15.86 -2.55 9.14
C LEU A 67 16.40 -1.21 9.64
N SER A 68 15.54 -0.26 10.00
CA SER A 68 15.98 1.06 10.48
C SER A 68 16.75 0.98 11.81
N ARG A 69 16.37 0.05 12.68
CA ARG A 69 17.04 -0.20 13.96
C ARG A 69 18.25 -1.13 13.85
N LYS A 70 18.47 -1.75 12.68
CA LYS A 70 19.51 -2.76 12.44
C LYS A 70 19.43 -3.93 13.43
N VAL A 71 18.21 -4.38 13.73
CA VAL A 71 17.94 -5.45 14.71
C VAL A 71 17.53 -6.76 14.06
N ALA A 72 17.13 -6.77 12.79
CA ALA A 72 16.87 -8.00 12.07
C ALA A 72 18.17 -8.61 11.55
N GLU A 73 18.32 -9.92 11.75
CA GLU A 73 19.30 -10.71 11.02
C GLU A 73 18.92 -10.78 9.54
N THR A 74 19.90 -10.99 8.65
CA THR A 74 19.67 -11.00 7.20
C THR A 74 18.56 -11.97 6.78
N LEU A 75 18.60 -13.21 7.29
CA LEU A 75 17.62 -14.23 6.96
C LEU A 75 16.21 -13.88 7.47
N GLU A 76 16.12 -13.25 8.64
CA GLU A 76 14.85 -12.77 9.19
C GLU A 76 14.27 -11.66 8.31
N ALA A 77 15.10 -10.68 7.91
CA ALA A 77 14.70 -9.60 7.03
C ALA A 77 14.21 -10.11 5.67
N GLU A 78 14.93 -11.06 5.07
CA GLU A 78 14.55 -11.71 3.81
C GLU A 78 13.24 -12.49 3.94
N THR A 79 13.07 -13.23 5.05
CA THR A 79 11.84 -13.99 5.33
C THR A 79 10.63 -13.08 5.47
N LEU A 80 10.78 -11.95 6.18
CA LEU A 80 9.73 -10.94 6.32
C LEU A 80 9.41 -10.28 4.97
N ALA A 81 10.44 -9.96 4.16
CA ALA A 81 10.27 -9.38 2.83
C ALA A 81 9.49 -10.34 1.91
N LEU A 82 9.91 -11.60 1.80
CA LEU A 82 9.22 -12.60 0.97
C LEU A 82 7.79 -12.86 1.45
N THR A 83 7.56 -12.88 2.76
CA THR A 83 6.21 -13.02 3.34
C THR A 83 5.32 -11.82 2.98
N LEU A 84 5.87 -10.60 3.06
CA LEU A 84 5.18 -9.39 2.65
C LEU A 84 4.81 -9.41 1.17
N VAL A 85 5.72 -9.86 0.30
CA VAL A 85 5.49 -9.97 -1.15
C VAL A 85 4.39 -10.97 -1.44
N ARG A 86 4.47 -12.18 -0.87
CA ARG A 86 3.45 -13.23 -1.03
C ARG A 86 2.07 -12.76 -0.57
N ARG A 87 1.98 -12.02 0.53
CA ARG A 87 0.71 -11.41 0.98
C ARG A 87 0.26 -10.29 0.06
N SER A 88 1.16 -9.47 -0.47
CA SER A 88 0.79 -8.36 -1.34
C SER A 88 0.27 -8.84 -2.71
N LEU A 89 0.71 -10.01 -3.16
CA LEU A 89 0.34 -10.60 -4.45
C LEU A 89 -0.71 -11.74 -4.36
N GLY A 90 -1.15 -12.14 -3.17
CA GLY A 90 -2.09 -13.27 -2.95
C GLY A 90 -3.60 -12.94 -3.13
N GLU A 91 -4.42 -13.99 -3.27
CA GLU A 91 -5.89 -13.91 -3.54
C GLU A 91 -6.67 -13.31 -2.37
N ARG A 92 -6.30 -13.66 -1.13
CA ARG A 92 -7.07 -13.36 0.08
C ARG A 92 -6.74 -12.03 0.74
N THR A 93 -5.77 -11.32 0.18
CA THR A 93 -5.05 -10.25 0.88
C THR A 93 -4.95 -8.99 0.03
N SER A 94 -5.10 -9.13 -1.29
CA SER A 94 -5.00 -8.01 -2.22
C SER A 94 -6.37 -7.56 -2.72
N HIS A 95 -6.98 -6.63 -1.99
CA HIS A 95 -8.28 -6.10 -2.39
C HIS A 95 -8.11 -5.04 -3.49
N VAL A 96 -9.03 -5.03 -4.47
CA VAL A 96 -9.17 -3.89 -5.37
C VAL A 96 -9.48 -2.66 -4.51
N ALA A 97 -8.92 -1.50 -4.86
CA ALA A 97 -9.33 -0.25 -4.25
C ALA A 97 -10.81 0.02 -4.59
N GLY A 98 -11.72 -0.43 -3.71
CA GLY A 98 -13.17 -0.41 -3.90
C GLY A 98 -13.85 0.89 -3.46
N ALA A 99 -13.15 2.03 -3.50
CA ALA A 99 -13.79 3.32 -3.32
C ALA A 99 -14.01 3.94 -4.70
N SER A 100 -15.25 4.32 -5.02
CA SER A 100 -15.49 5.18 -6.19
C SER A 100 -14.68 6.48 -6.03
N PRO A 101 -14.28 7.14 -7.13
CA PRO A 101 -13.57 8.42 -7.05
C PRO A 101 -14.29 9.46 -6.18
N GLY A 102 -15.63 9.47 -6.20
CA GLY A 102 -16.45 10.32 -5.33
C GLY A 102 -16.29 9.98 -3.85
N ARG A 103 -16.31 8.70 -3.48
CA ARG A 103 -16.10 8.27 -2.09
C ARG A 103 -14.68 8.55 -1.59
N GLN A 104 -13.68 8.44 -2.47
CA GLN A 104 -12.30 8.78 -2.12
C GLN A 104 -12.16 10.29 -1.87
N LYS A 105 -12.69 11.14 -2.77
CA LYS A 105 -12.72 12.60 -2.59
C LYS A 105 -13.44 13.01 -1.30
N LEU A 106 -14.56 12.36 -0.98
CA LEU A 106 -15.30 12.61 0.26
C LEU A 106 -14.44 12.30 1.50
N VAL A 107 -13.78 11.14 1.52
CA VAL A 107 -12.91 10.74 2.62
C VAL A 107 -11.72 11.69 2.78
N ASP A 108 -11.09 12.10 1.67
CA ASP A 108 -9.91 12.97 1.73
C ASP A 108 -10.28 14.39 2.19
N ARG A 109 -11.44 14.93 1.77
CA ARG A 109 -11.98 16.18 2.32
C ARG A 109 -12.35 16.06 3.79
N ALA A 110 -12.99 14.96 4.20
CA ALA A 110 -13.32 14.73 5.61
C ALA A 110 -12.07 14.69 6.48
N LYS A 111 -10.99 14.04 6.01
CA LYS A 111 -9.69 14.04 6.72
C LYS A 111 -9.13 15.45 6.88
N LEU A 112 -9.17 16.26 5.82
CA LEU A 112 -8.72 17.66 5.86
C LEU A 112 -9.50 18.47 6.90
N VAL A 113 -10.83 18.39 6.88
CA VAL A 113 -11.71 19.06 7.86
C VAL A 113 -11.38 18.63 9.29
N LEU A 114 -11.25 17.33 9.53
CA LEU A 114 -10.90 16.80 10.86
C LEU A 114 -9.51 17.24 11.32
N SER A 115 -8.54 17.37 10.40
CA SER A 115 -7.19 17.83 10.72
C SER A 115 -7.08 19.34 10.96
N SER A 116 -8.07 20.13 10.51
CA SER A 116 -8.07 21.59 10.67
C SER A 116 -8.28 22.03 12.13
N ASP A 117 -9.01 21.23 12.90
CA ASP A 117 -9.23 21.46 14.33
C ASP A 117 -9.38 20.12 15.05
N LEU A 118 -8.26 19.65 15.62
CA LEU A 118 -8.16 18.40 16.37
C LEU A 118 -8.80 18.50 17.77
N SER A 119 -9.07 19.72 18.26
CA SER A 119 -9.65 19.96 19.58
C SER A 119 -11.18 19.98 19.55
N ARG A 120 -11.76 20.24 18.37
CA ARG A 120 -13.20 20.28 18.15
C ARG A 120 -13.80 18.87 18.19
N ARG A 121 -14.93 18.74 18.89
CA ARG A 121 -15.77 17.54 18.80
C ARG A 121 -16.58 17.59 17.52
N TRP A 122 -16.32 16.64 16.63
CA TRP A 122 -17.00 16.54 15.35
C TRP A 122 -18.22 15.61 15.43
N THR A 123 -19.34 16.03 14.85
CA THR A 123 -20.49 15.17 14.56
C THR A 123 -20.50 14.79 13.08
N LEU A 124 -21.09 13.65 12.72
CA LEU A 124 -21.18 13.24 11.31
C LEU A 124 -21.93 14.27 10.46
N ALA A 125 -22.98 14.89 11.00
CA ALA A 125 -23.71 15.96 10.34
C ALA A 125 -22.84 17.22 10.16
N GLY A 126 -22.04 17.58 11.16
CA GLY A 126 -21.11 18.71 11.08
C GLY A 126 -20.02 18.48 10.02
N ILE A 127 -19.47 17.26 9.94
CA ILE A 127 -18.51 16.90 8.89
C ILE A 127 -19.17 16.98 7.50
N ALA A 128 -20.41 16.50 7.35
CA ALA A 128 -21.12 16.53 6.07
C ALA A 128 -21.33 17.97 5.56
N VAL A 129 -21.69 18.91 6.44
CA VAL A 129 -21.86 20.33 6.09
C VAL A 129 -20.56 20.95 5.58
N GLU A 130 -19.42 20.63 6.19
CA GLU A 130 -18.11 21.19 5.79
C GLU A 130 -17.54 20.53 4.53
N VAL A 131 -17.88 19.28 4.26
CA VAL A 131 -17.30 18.49 3.15
C VAL A 131 -18.08 18.65 1.83
N GLY A 132 -19.38 18.93 1.90
CA GLY A 132 -20.29 19.05 0.76
C GLY A 132 -20.78 17.72 0.22
#